data_AF-A0AAU7YGD1-F1
#
_entry.id   AF-A0AAU7YGD1-F1
#
_cell.length_a   1.000
_cell.length_b   1.000
_cell.length_c   1.000
_cell.angle_alpha   90.00
_cell.angle_beta   90.00
_cell.angle_gamma   90.00
#
_symmetry.space_group_name_H-M   'P 1'
#
loop_
_entity.id
_entity.type
_entity.pdbx_description
1 polymer ?
#
loop_
_entity_poly.entity_id
_entity_poly.type
_entity_poly.pdbx_seq_one_letter_code
_entity_poly.pdbx_strand_id
1 'polypeptide(L)'
;MKNVNLTKFETVVQWLVAGLFLYAAVSKGLEFQKFLIQLSGSPLVPRSLVLFTAISVIGVELAIVYLLFSKRFYLIGLWLSYSLMFFFSLYIYYLLNFPDFIPCACGGILGKLGHRTHMYFNIICTILIFLSLLVHHLKGSRLSIRVLKHKSPPQRLNPTQI
;
A
#
# COMPACT_ATOMS: atom_id res chain seq x y z
N MET A 1 16.89 20.10 11.40
CA MET A 1 16.99 19.87 9.93
C MET A 1 16.62 18.45 9.47
N LYS A 2 16.92 17.35 10.20
CA LYS A 2 16.55 15.97 9.77
C LYS A 2 15.05 15.73 9.49
N ASN A 3 14.14 16.38 10.24
CA ASN A 3 12.69 16.11 10.13
C ASN A 3 12.04 16.56 8.81
N VAL A 4 12.60 17.55 8.11
CA VAL A 4 12.01 18.10 6.87
C VAL A 4 12.18 17.15 5.68
N ASN A 5 13.28 16.39 5.63
CA ASN A 5 13.51 15.42 4.55
C ASN A 5 12.64 14.15 4.71
N LEU A 6 12.35 13.76 5.96
CA LEU A 6 11.51 12.59 6.26
C LEU A 6 10.03 12.83 5.97
N THR A 7 9.53 14.07 6.07
CA THR A 7 8.16 14.41 5.66
C THR A 7 8.05 14.48 4.13
N LYS A 8 9.06 15.02 3.45
CA LYS A 8 9.13 15.01 1.97
C LYS A 8 9.10 13.59 1.40
N PHE A 9 9.84 12.65 2.00
CA PHE A 9 9.85 11.25 1.57
C PHE A 9 8.48 10.59 1.65
N GLU A 10 7.78 10.69 2.79
CA GLU A 10 6.42 10.15 2.96
C GLU A 10 5.45 10.70 1.91
N THR A 11 5.52 12.01 1.64
CA THR A 11 4.66 12.64 0.63
C THR A 11 4.96 12.11 -0.77
N VAL A 12 6.23 11.95 -1.15
CA VAL A 12 6.59 11.37 -2.47
C VAL A 12 6.04 9.95 -2.60
N VAL A 13 6.22 9.12 -1.56
CA VAL A 13 5.69 7.74 -1.58
C VAL A 13 4.15 7.75 -1.66
N GLN A 14 3.47 8.62 -0.91
CA GLN A 14 2.02 8.76 -0.95
C GLN A 14 1.52 9.05 -2.37
N TRP A 15 2.09 10.05 -3.05
CA TRP A 15 1.69 10.42 -4.42
C TRP A 15 1.96 9.30 -5.43
N LEU A 16 3.12 8.64 -5.32
CA LEU A 16 3.47 7.52 -6.20
C LEU A 16 2.49 6.35 -6.03
N VAL A 17 2.21 5.96 -4.79
CA VAL A 17 1.34 4.82 -4.48
C VAL A 17 -0.11 5.14 -4.86
N ALA A 18 -0.58 6.35 -4.57
CA ALA A 18 -1.92 6.79 -4.96
C ALA A 18 -2.08 6.81 -6.50
N GLY A 19 -1.09 7.34 -7.22
CA GLY A 19 -1.09 7.34 -8.69
C GLY A 19 -1.09 5.93 -9.27
N LEU A 20 -0.30 5.00 -8.69
CA LEU A 20 -0.25 3.62 -9.11
C LEU A 20 -1.60 2.89 -8.94
N PHE A 21 -2.22 3.00 -7.77
CA PHE A 21 -3.52 2.38 -7.51
C PHE A 21 -4.63 3.00 -8.34
N LEU A 22 -4.63 4.32 -8.52
CA LEU A 22 -5.60 5.00 -9.38
C LEU A 22 -5.45 4.54 -10.84
N TYR A 23 -4.23 4.49 -11.35
CA TYR A 23 -3.95 4.01 -12.70
C TYR A 23 -4.42 2.55 -12.88
N ALA A 24 -4.14 1.69 -11.90
CA ALA A 24 -4.52 0.29 -11.92
C ALA A 24 -6.05 0.12 -11.92
N ALA A 25 -6.77 0.86 -11.06
CA ALA A 25 -8.22 0.82 -10.98
C ALA A 25 -8.88 1.31 -12.28
N VAL A 26 -8.42 2.44 -12.81
CA VAL A 26 -8.95 3.02 -14.06
C VAL A 26 -8.68 2.09 -15.24
N SER A 27 -7.47 1.54 -15.36
CA SER A 27 -7.12 0.63 -16.46
C SER A 27 -7.97 -0.65 -16.42
N LYS A 28 -8.21 -1.21 -15.22
CA LYS A 28 -9.11 -2.37 -15.06
C LYS A 28 -10.57 -2.04 -15.34
N GLY A 29 -11.01 -0.84 -14.98
CA GLY A 29 -12.37 -0.36 -15.27
C GLY A 29 -12.61 -0.16 -16.77
N LEU A 30 -11.65 0.42 -17.48
CA LEU A 30 -11.73 0.63 -18.94
C LEU A 30 -11.68 -0.69 -19.72
N GLU A 31 -10.83 -1.62 -19.29
CA GLU A 31 -10.66 -2.94 -19.92
C GLU A 31 -11.38 -4.06 -19.13
N PHE A 32 -12.54 -3.77 -18.55
CA PHE A 32 -13.21 -4.66 -17.60
C PHE A 32 -13.50 -6.07 -18.14
N GLN A 33 -13.90 -6.19 -19.42
CA GLN A 33 -14.12 -7.50 -20.03
C GLN A 33 -12.83 -8.34 -20.11
N LYS A 34 -11.70 -7.72 -20.46
CA LYS A 34 -10.40 -8.41 -20.47
C LYS A 34 -9.99 -8.82 -19.07
N PHE A 35 -10.20 -7.94 -18.10
CA PHE A 35 -9.95 -8.22 -16.69
C PHE A 35 -10.75 -9.43 -16.19
N LEU A 36 -12.05 -9.52 -16.55
CA LEU A 36 -12.88 -10.69 -16.22
C LEU A 36 -12.39 -11.98 -16.87
N ILE A 37 -12.01 -11.94 -18.16
CA ILE A 37 -11.50 -13.12 -18.87
C ILE A 37 -10.20 -13.61 -18.20
N GLN A 38 -9.27 -12.71 -17.92
CA GLN A 38 -8.00 -13.03 -17.25
C GLN A 38 -8.22 -13.58 -15.84
N LEU A 39 -9.18 -13.01 -15.08
CA LEU A 39 -9.51 -13.47 -13.74
C LEU A 39 -10.24 -14.82 -13.74
N SER A 40 -11.08 -15.07 -14.74
CA SER A 40 -11.78 -16.35 -14.94
C SER A 40 -10.85 -17.50 -15.34
N GLY A 41 -9.69 -17.14 -15.89
CA GLY A 41 -8.57 -18.03 -16.13
C GLY A 41 -7.65 -18.16 -14.92
N SER A 42 -7.96 -17.62 -13.73
CA SER A 42 -7.11 -17.86 -12.57
C SER A 42 -7.56 -19.12 -11.81
N PRO A 43 -6.65 -20.03 -11.43
CA PRO A 43 -7.00 -21.23 -10.66
C PRO A 43 -7.47 -20.91 -9.23
N LEU A 44 -7.16 -19.71 -8.73
CA LEU A 44 -7.45 -19.29 -7.36
C LEU A 44 -8.85 -18.69 -7.18
N VAL A 45 -9.50 -18.25 -8.26
CA VAL A 45 -10.83 -17.62 -8.19
C VAL A 45 -11.87 -18.54 -8.83
N PRO A 46 -12.85 -19.05 -8.06
CA PRO A 46 -13.96 -19.82 -8.61
C PRO A 46 -14.72 -19.01 -9.65
N ARG A 47 -15.10 -19.63 -10.77
CA ARG A 47 -15.84 -18.97 -11.87
C ARG A 47 -17.09 -18.21 -11.41
N SER A 48 -17.79 -18.72 -10.39
CA SER A 48 -18.98 -18.08 -9.81
C SER A 48 -18.68 -16.76 -9.08
N LEU A 49 -17.44 -16.56 -8.60
CA LEU A 49 -17.04 -15.38 -7.84
C LEU A 49 -16.26 -14.35 -8.67
N VAL A 50 -15.91 -14.65 -9.92
CA VAL A 50 -15.08 -13.78 -10.78
C VAL A 50 -15.61 -12.35 -10.84
N LEU A 51 -16.92 -12.17 -11.08
CA LEU A 51 -17.52 -10.83 -11.16
C LEU A 51 -17.41 -10.08 -9.83
N PHE A 52 -17.71 -10.75 -8.72
CA PHE A 52 -17.65 -10.18 -7.38
C PHE A 52 -16.21 -9.79 -7.00
N THR A 53 -15.25 -10.68 -7.27
CA THR A 53 -13.83 -10.42 -7.04
C THR A 53 -13.33 -9.27 -7.90
N ALA A 54 -13.72 -9.20 -9.17
CA ALA A 54 -13.31 -8.13 -10.07
C ALA A 54 -13.76 -6.74 -9.57
N ILE A 55 -15.04 -6.61 -9.20
CA ILE A 55 -15.59 -5.36 -8.66
C ILE A 55 -14.93 -5.00 -7.33
N SER A 56 -14.70 -6.01 -6.48
CA SER A 56 -14.06 -5.84 -5.17
C SER A 56 -12.63 -5.35 -5.30
N VAL A 57 -11.83 -5.89 -6.22
CA VAL A 57 -10.45 -5.43 -6.45
C VAL A 57 -10.44 -3.97 -6.86
N ILE A 58 -11.22 -3.57 -7.87
CA ILE A 58 -11.30 -2.16 -8.31
C ILE A 58 -11.78 -1.26 -7.18
N GLY A 59 -12.78 -1.69 -6.41
CA GLY A 59 -13.29 -0.95 -5.26
C GLY A 59 -12.25 -0.73 -4.17
N VAL A 60 -11.46 -1.76 -3.82
CA VAL A 60 -10.39 -1.65 -2.83
C VAL A 60 -9.27 -0.75 -3.34
N GLU A 61 -8.90 -0.84 -4.62
CA GLU A 61 -7.89 0.04 -5.23
C GLU A 61 -8.29 1.52 -5.13
N LEU A 62 -9.55 1.86 -5.45
CA LEU A 62 -10.07 3.22 -5.30
C LEU A 62 -10.19 3.65 -3.83
N ALA A 63 -10.61 2.75 -2.94
CA ALA A 63 -10.69 3.04 -1.52
C ALA A 63 -9.31 3.39 -0.93
N ILE A 64 -8.26 2.68 -1.34
CA ILE A 64 -6.88 2.96 -0.93
C ILE A 64 -6.47 4.37 -1.35
N VAL A 65 -6.75 4.78 -2.60
CA VAL A 65 -6.45 6.14 -3.09
C VAL A 65 -7.13 7.18 -2.21
N TYR A 66 -8.42 7.00 -1.91
CA TYR A 66 -9.16 7.90 -1.02
C TYR A 66 -8.55 7.98 0.38
N LEU A 67 -8.21 6.83 0.98
CA LEU A 67 -7.63 6.76 2.32
C LEU A 67 -6.24 7.42 2.39
N LEU A 68 -5.42 7.28 1.35
CA LEU A 68 -4.10 7.91 1.29
C LEU A 68 -4.17 9.43 1.25
N PHE A 69 -5.20 10.04 0.65
CA PHE A 69 -5.38 11.50 0.67
C PHE A 69 -6.01 12.03 1.97
N SER A 70 -6.63 11.15 2.77
CA SER A 70 -7.23 11.55 4.04
C SER A 70 -6.19 11.60 5.15
N LYS A 71 -5.97 12.79 5.73
CA LYS A 71 -5.02 12.99 6.85
C LYS A 71 -5.29 12.07 8.04
N ARG A 72 -6.57 11.77 8.32
CA ARG A 72 -6.98 10.92 9.44
C ARG A 72 -6.74 9.43 9.18
N PHE A 73 -6.89 9.00 7.93
CA PHE A 73 -6.84 7.58 7.56
C PHE A 73 -5.58 7.19 6.78
N TYR A 74 -4.63 8.11 6.63
CA TYR A 74 -3.37 7.89 5.90
C TYR A 74 -2.64 6.61 6.33
N LEU A 75 -2.52 6.36 7.65
CA LEU A 75 -1.85 5.16 8.16
C LEU A 75 -2.58 3.87 7.75
N ILE A 76 -3.92 3.89 7.79
CA ILE A 76 -4.75 2.77 7.36
C ILE A 76 -4.60 2.56 5.84
N GLY A 77 -4.59 3.64 5.07
CA GLY A 77 -4.33 3.61 3.63
C GLY A 77 -2.97 3.00 3.28
N LEU A 78 -1.91 3.33 4.03
CA LEU A 78 -0.58 2.73 3.87
C LEU A 78 -0.57 1.23 4.18
N TRP A 79 -1.19 0.81 5.29
CA TRP A 79 -1.28 -0.60 5.65
C TRP A 79 -2.08 -1.42 4.62
N LEU A 80 -3.19 -0.87 4.13
CA LEU A 80 -3.97 -1.50 3.06
C LEU A 80 -3.20 -1.56 1.74
N SER A 81 -2.49 -0.49 1.38
CA SER A 81 -1.62 -0.45 0.21
C SER A 81 -0.55 -1.54 0.26
N TYR A 82 0.12 -1.67 1.41
CA TYR A 82 1.14 -2.68 1.64
C TYR A 82 0.58 -4.09 1.50
N SER A 83 -0.51 -4.38 2.21
CA SER A 83 -1.15 -5.70 2.20
C SER A 83 -1.62 -6.09 0.80
N LEU A 84 -2.30 -5.17 0.09
CA LEU A 84 -2.79 -5.45 -1.25
C LEU A 84 -1.63 -5.69 -2.23
N MET A 85 -0.57 -4.87 -2.18
CA MET A 85 0.59 -5.04 -3.04
C MET A 85 1.36 -6.35 -2.75
N PHE A 86 1.45 -6.74 -1.48
CA PHE A 86 2.05 -8.01 -1.06
C PHE A 86 1.25 -9.22 -1.55
N PHE A 87 -0.06 -9.26 -1.31
CA PHE A 87 -0.92 -10.35 -1.80
C PHE A 87 -0.93 -10.44 -3.32
N PHE A 88 -0.91 -9.29 -4.00
CA PHE A 88 -0.82 -9.26 -5.45
C PHE A 88 0.52 -9.80 -5.98
N SER A 89 1.62 -9.53 -5.28
CA SER A 89 2.93 -10.12 -5.59
C SER A 89 2.94 -11.64 -5.38
N LEU A 90 2.34 -12.11 -4.29
CA LEU A 90 2.18 -13.55 -4.03
C LEU A 90 1.30 -14.24 -5.09
N TYR A 91 0.23 -13.56 -5.54
CA TYR A 91 -0.63 -14.03 -6.62
C TYR A 91 0.12 -14.17 -7.94
N ILE A 92 0.92 -13.17 -8.33
CA ILE A 92 1.77 -13.23 -9.54
C ILE A 92 2.81 -14.36 -9.41
N TYR A 93 3.44 -14.49 -8.24
CA TYR A 93 4.39 -15.57 -7.98
C TYR A 93 3.74 -16.95 -8.13
N TYR A 94 2.53 -17.13 -7.61
CA TYR A 94 1.78 -18.38 -7.78
C TYR A 94 1.51 -18.66 -9.26
N LEU A 95 0.97 -17.67 -9.99
CA LEU A 95 0.71 -17.80 -11.44
C LEU A 95 1.94 -18.17 -12.26
N LEU A 96 3.12 -17.62 -11.93
CA LEU A 96 4.37 -17.94 -12.63
C LEU A 96 4.79 -19.41 -12.51
N ASN A 97 4.32 -20.13 -11.49
CA ASN A 97 4.61 -21.54 -11.28
C ASN A 97 3.58 -22.48 -11.94
N PHE A 98 2.48 -21.95 -12.49
CA PHE A 98 1.47 -22.69 -13.27
C PHE A 98 1.41 -22.14 -14.70
N PRO A 99 2.35 -22.54 -15.57
CA PRO A 99 2.60 -21.90 -16.88
C PRO A 99 1.46 -22.04 -17.90
N ASP A 100 0.43 -22.85 -17.64
CA ASP A 100 -0.69 -23.08 -18.56
C ASP A 100 -1.73 -21.95 -18.58
N PHE A 101 -1.52 -20.85 -17.82
CA PHE A 101 -2.52 -19.80 -17.62
C PHE A 101 -2.18 -18.41 -18.18
N ILE A 102 -3.23 -17.80 -18.71
CA ILE A 102 -3.34 -16.51 -19.43
C ILE A 102 -2.69 -15.34 -18.65
N PRO A 103 -2.09 -14.34 -19.34
CA PRO A 103 -1.33 -13.25 -18.73
C PRO A 103 -2.10 -12.46 -17.66
N CYS A 104 -1.37 -12.01 -16.63
CA CYS A 104 -1.88 -11.34 -15.44
C CYS A 104 -2.93 -10.24 -15.70
N ALA A 105 -3.92 -10.19 -14.82
CA ALA A 105 -5.11 -9.33 -14.89
C ALA A 105 -4.83 -7.85 -14.53
N CYS A 106 -3.62 -7.38 -14.78
CA CYS A 106 -3.05 -6.17 -14.21
C CYS A 106 -3.51 -4.88 -14.92
N GLY A 107 -4.05 -5.00 -16.14
CA GLY A 107 -4.62 -3.92 -16.94
C GLY A 107 -3.59 -2.94 -17.52
N GLY A 108 -3.93 -2.27 -18.64
CA GLY A 108 -3.15 -1.16 -19.19
C GLY A 108 -1.68 -1.48 -19.49
N ILE A 109 -0.78 -0.52 -19.23
CA ILE A 109 0.66 -0.63 -19.45
C ILE A 109 1.31 -1.63 -18.49
N LEU A 110 0.75 -1.80 -17.29
CA LEU A 110 1.23 -2.77 -16.30
C LEU A 110 0.97 -4.21 -16.74
N GLY A 111 -0.13 -4.46 -17.46
CA GLY A 111 -0.42 -5.75 -18.10
C GLY A 111 0.46 -6.06 -19.32
N LYS A 112 1.11 -5.04 -19.91
CA LYS A 112 2.06 -5.20 -21.03
C LYS A 112 3.49 -5.46 -20.57
N LEU A 113 3.80 -5.24 -19.29
CA LEU A 113 5.08 -5.63 -18.71
C LEU A 113 5.15 -7.16 -18.64
N GLY A 114 6.30 -7.73 -19.00
CA GLY A 114 6.53 -9.16 -18.81
C GLY A 114 6.31 -9.55 -17.34
N HIS A 115 5.70 -10.73 -17.09
CA HIS A 115 5.25 -11.13 -15.74
C HIS A 115 6.36 -11.06 -14.67
N ARG A 116 7.59 -11.43 -15.02
CA ARG A 116 8.75 -11.30 -14.12
C ARG A 116 9.08 -9.84 -13.80
N THR A 117 9.09 -8.98 -14.81
CA THR A 117 9.34 -7.53 -14.65
C THR A 117 8.27 -6.88 -13.78
N HIS A 118 7.00 -7.24 -13.97
CA HIS A 118 5.91 -6.73 -13.14
C HIS A 118 6.02 -7.20 -11.67
N MET A 119 6.42 -8.46 -11.44
CA MET A 119 6.70 -8.95 -10.09
C MET A 119 7.79 -8.12 -9.40
N TYR A 120 8.91 -7.84 -10.08
CA TYR A 120 9.97 -6.99 -9.51
C TYR A 120 9.49 -5.58 -9.21
N PHE A 121 8.68 -4.99 -10.10
CA PHE A 121 8.07 -3.68 -9.87
C PHE A 121 7.21 -3.67 -8.58
N ASN A 122 6.33 -4.65 -8.41
CA ASN A 122 5.48 -4.74 -7.21
C ASN A 122 6.29 -4.97 -5.93
N ILE A 123 7.38 -5.74 -5.98
CA ILE A 123 8.29 -5.93 -4.84
C ILE A 123 8.96 -4.60 -4.44
N ILE A 124 9.48 -3.84 -5.42
CA ILE A 124 10.09 -2.54 -5.16
C ILE A 124 9.08 -1.59 -4.53
N CYS A 125 7.86 -1.51 -5.09
CA CYS A 125 6.78 -0.69 -4.52
C CYS A 125 6.42 -1.13 -3.09
N THR A 126 6.36 -2.44 -2.83
CA THR A 126 6.07 -3.00 -1.50
C THR A 126 7.12 -2.57 -0.47
N ILE A 127 8.40 -2.63 -0.84
CA ILE A 127 9.52 -2.17 0.01
C ILE A 127 9.42 -0.66 0.28
N LEU A 128 9.09 0.15 -0.74
CA LEU A 128 8.91 1.60 -0.56
C LEU A 128 7.78 1.94 0.42
N ILE A 129 6.65 1.23 0.32
CA ILE A 129 5.51 1.40 1.25
C ILE A 129 5.94 1.01 2.67
N PHE A 130 6.67 -0.11 2.82
CA PHE A 130 7.19 -0.56 4.10
C PHE A 130 8.15 0.45 4.74
N LEU A 131 9.07 1.03 3.95
CA LEU A 131 9.96 2.09 4.41
C LEU A 131 9.19 3.34 4.87
N SER A 132 8.12 3.72 4.14
CA SER A 132 7.25 4.83 4.55
C SER A 132 6.56 4.56 5.89
N LEU A 133 6.05 3.34 6.10
CA LEU A 133 5.48 2.90 7.38
C LEU A 133 6.52 2.96 8.52
N LEU A 134 7.74 2.47 8.29
CA LEU A 134 8.81 2.51 9.29
C LEU A 134 9.18 3.94 9.66
N VAL A 135 9.34 4.84 8.67
CA VAL A 135 9.63 6.26 8.89
C VAL A 135 8.52 6.92 9.72
N HIS A 136 7.26 6.59 9.43
CA HIS A 136 6.11 7.11 10.18
C HIS A 136 6.12 6.66 11.65
N HIS A 137 6.39 5.37 11.90
CA HIS A 137 6.51 4.84 13.27
C HIS A 137 7.66 5.49 14.05
N LEU A 138 8.83 5.65 13.43
CA LEU A 138 10.00 6.27 14.06
C LEU A 138 9.75 7.75 14.44
N LYS A 139 8.91 8.49 13.71
CA LYS A 139 8.49 9.85 14.10
C LYS A 139 7.65 9.84 15.37
N GLY A 140 6.70 8.91 15.48
CA GLY A 140 5.84 8.75 16.67
C GLY A 140 6.65 8.45 17.94
N SER A 141 7.61 7.52 17.85
CA SER A 141 8.46 7.14 18.99
C SER A 141 9.38 8.28 19.46
N ARG A 142 9.91 9.11 18.54
CA ARG A 142 10.78 10.25 18.88
C ARG A 142 10.03 11.39 19.57
N LEU A 143 8.75 11.59 19.24
CA LEU A 143 7.92 12.60 19.91
C LEU A 143 7.65 12.20 21.37
N SER A 144 7.33 10.92 21.60
CA SER A 144 7.11 10.38 22.95
C SER A 144 8.34 10.51 23.86
N ILE A 145 9.55 10.21 23.35
CA ILE A 145 10.80 10.37 24.12
C ILE A 145 11.10 11.84 24.45
N ARG A 146 10.81 12.80 23.55
CA ARG A 146 10.99 14.24 23.84
C ARG A 146 10.03 14.74 24.91
N VAL A 147 8.78 14.28 24.89
CA VAL A 147 7.78 14.63 25.92
C VAL A 147 8.18 14.07 27.28
N LEU A 148 8.65 12.83 27.33
CA LEU A 148 9.16 12.23 28.57
C LEU A 148 10.39 12.96 29.11
N LYS A 149 11.29 13.43 28.23
CA LYS A 149 12.48 14.19 28.63
C LYS A 149 12.17 15.63 29.10
N HIS A 150 11.05 16.22 28.67
CA HIS A 150 10.61 17.55 29.10
C HIS A 150 9.74 17.54 30.36
N LYS A 151 9.27 16.37 30.81
CA LYS A 151 8.66 16.23 32.13
C LYS A 151 9.77 16.11 33.18
N SER A 152 10.42 17.24 33.51
CA SER A 152 11.31 17.34 34.66
C SER A 152 10.59 16.81 35.92
N PRO A 153 11.29 16.11 36.83
CA PRO A 153 10.67 15.51 38.01
C PRO A 153 9.96 16.59 38.84
N PRO A 154 8.84 16.27 39.52
CA PRO A 154 8.16 17.22 40.39
C PRO A 154 9.18 17.74 41.42
N GLN A 155 9.35 19.06 41.48
CA GLN A 155 10.10 19.70 42.56
C GLN A 155 9.39 19.33 43.87
N ARG A 156 10.04 18.50 44.69
CA ARG A 156 9.59 18.20 46.05
C ARG A 156 9.60 19.52 46.84
N LEU A 157 8.43 19.98 47.30
CA LEU A 157 8.36 21.05 48.28
C LEU A 157 9.15 20.61 49.54
N ASN A 158 10.08 21.46 49.95
CA ASN A 158 10.91 21.26 51.13
C ASN A 158 10.07 21.60 52.39
N PRO A 159 9.89 20.68 53.37
CA PRO A 159 9.05 20.91 54.54
C PRO A 159 9.56 21.94 55.56
N THR A 160 10.59 22.74 55.25
CA THR A 160 11.28 23.63 56.22
C THR A 160 10.81 25.09 56.17
N GLN A 161 9.53 25.34 55.88
CA GLN A 161 8.93 26.69 55.86
C GLN A 161 7.64 26.76 56.69
N ILE A 162 7.66 26.22 57.91
CA ILE A 162 6.65 26.49 58.96
C ILE A 162 7.41 26.79 60.26
#